data_AF-A0A5S9M552-F1
#
_entry.id   AF-A0A5S9M552-F1
#
_cell.length_a   1.000
_cell.length_b   1.000
_cell.length_c   1.000
_cell.angle_alpha   90.00
_cell.angle_beta   90.00
_cell.angle_gamma   90.00
#
_symmetry.space_group_name_H-M   'P 1'
#
loop_
_entity.id
_entity.type
_entity.pdbx_description
1 polymer ?
#
loop_
_entity_poly.entity_id
_entity_poly.type
_entity_poly.pdbx_seq_one_letter_code
_entity_poly.pdbx_strand_id
1 'polypeptide(L)' 'MIVNHGMKGDLSVLSEWGLKQGEWGLIEVNEKMETNLPGVYAVGTCVHIKARSA' A
#
# COMPACT_ATOMS: atom_id res chain seq x y z
N MET A 1 -22.99 -19.09 -14.17
CA MET A 1 -21.60 -18.70 -14.53
C MET A 1 -21.09 -17.76 -13.44
N ILE A 2 -19.87 -17.97 -12.93
CA ILE A 2 -19.21 -17.07 -11.97
C ILE A 2 -17.99 -16.48 -12.69
N VAL A 3 -17.89 -15.16 -12.71
CA VAL A 3 -16.77 -14.41 -13.31
C VAL A 3 -16.22 -13.47 -12.25
N ASN A 4 -14.89 -13.41 -12.11
CA ASN A 4 -14.19 -12.50 -11.21
C ASN A 4 -13.20 -11.63 -12.01
N HIS A 5 -13.39 -10.31 -11.99
CA HIS A 5 -12.54 -9.31 -12.66
C HIS A 5 -11.42 -8.75 -11.78
N GLY A 6 -11.23 -9.32 -10.59
CA GLY A 6 -10.33 -8.79 -9.58
C GLY A 6 -10.95 -7.64 -8.78
N MET A 7 -10.17 -7.12 -7.84
CA MET A 7 -10.56 -6.01 -6.97
C MET A 7 -9.53 -4.90 -7.13
N LYS A 8 -10.01 -3.67 -7.33
CA LYS A 8 -9.18 -2.46 -7.34
C LYS A 8 -9.74 -1.50 -6.28
N GLY A 9 -8.90 -1.16 -5.29
CA GLY A 9 -9.20 -0.08 -4.35
C GLY A 9 -8.68 1.25 -4.89
N ASP A 10 -9.38 2.34 -4.60
CA ASP A 10 -8.87 3.69 -4.83
C ASP A 10 -8.27 4.23 -3.52
N LEU A 11 -6.94 4.38 -3.51
CA LEU A 11 -6.18 4.92 -2.39
C LEU A 11 -5.56 6.28 -2.73
N SER A 12 -5.97 6.90 -3.84
CA SER A 12 -5.36 8.15 -4.33
C SER A 12 -5.45 9.30 -3.32
N VAL A 13 -6.50 9.37 -2.51
CA VAL A 13 -6.65 10.39 -1.44
C VAL A 13 -5.51 10.34 -0.41
N LEU A 14 -4.89 9.19 -0.18
CA LEU A 14 -3.78 9.06 0.77
C LEU A 14 -2.51 9.77 0.26
N SER A 15 -2.39 9.98 -1.05
CA SER A 15 -1.31 10.78 -1.62
C SER A 15 -1.38 12.25 -1.17
N GLU A 16 -2.59 12.79 -0.92
CA GLU A 16 -2.78 14.14 -0.40
C GLU A 16 -2.24 14.31 1.02
N TRP A 17 -2.15 13.21 1.78
CA TRP A 17 -1.54 13.19 3.12
C TRP A 17 -0.01 13.09 3.06
N GLY A 18 0.57 12.98 1.86
CA GLY A 18 2.00 12.72 1.65
C GLY A 18 2.38 11.27 1.89
N LEU A 19 1.42 10.35 1.87
CA LEU A 19 1.67 8.92 2.07
C LEU A 19 2.26 8.32 0.79
N LYS A 20 3.39 7.63 0.92
CA LYS A 20 4.08 7.02 -0.22
C LYS A 20 3.33 5.79 -0.71
N GLN A 21 3.06 5.78 -2.01
CA GLN A 21 2.51 4.63 -2.70
C GLN A 21 3.57 4.01 -3.60
N GLY A 22 3.67 2.69 -3.53
CA GLY A 22 4.54 1.89 -4.36
C GLY A 22 3.83 1.39 -5.62
N GLU A 23 4.19 0.18 -6.03
CA GLU A 23 3.60 -0.45 -7.22
C GLU A 23 2.08 -0.63 -7.04
N TRP A 24 1.33 -0.47 -8.13
CA TRP A 24 -0.14 -0.61 -8.16
C TRP A 24 -0.92 0.36 -7.26
N GLY A 25 -0.28 1.44 -6.76
CA GLY A 25 -0.93 2.41 -5.87
C GLY A 25 -1.12 1.89 -4.43
N LEU A 26 -0.45 0.79 -4.08
CA LEU A 26 -0.46 0.22 -2.74
C LEU A 26 0.45 1.03 -1.81
N ILE A 27 0.13 1.05 -0.52
CA ILE A 27 0.84 1.80 0.50
C ILE A 27 2.24 1.18 0.70
N GLU A 28 3.30 1.97 0.54
CA GLU A 28 4.66 1.51 0.79
C GLU A 28 4.90 1.37 2.30
N VAL A 29 5.33 0.19 2.72
CA VAL A 29 5.69 -0.10 4.12
C VAL A 29 7.03 -0.80 4.22
N ASN A 30 7.66 -0.70 5.40
CA ASN A 30 8.82 -1.50 5.75
C ASN A 30 8.44 -2.86 6.40
N GLU A 31 9.43 -3.65 6.81
CA GLU A 31 9.23 -4.97 7.44
C GLU A 31 8.42 -4.93 8.75
N LYS A 32 8.30 -3.76 9.38
CA LYS A 32 7.50 -3.52 10.59
C LYS A 32 6.10 -2.95 10.26
N MET A 33 5.74 -2.87 8.99
CA MET A 33 4.48 -2.30 8.51
C MET A 33 4.34 -0.78 8.75
N GLU A 34 5.46 -0.09 9.00
CA GLU A 34 5.50 1.36 9.15
C GLU A 34 5.42 2.02 7.77
N THR A 35 4.61 3.08 7.66
CA THR A 35 4.60 3.95 6.47
C THR A 35 5.69 5.03 6.58
N ASN A 36 5.75 5.93 5.61
CA ASN A 36 6.61 7.12 5.72
C ASN A 36 6.08 8.20 6.67
N LEU A 37 4.83 8.09 7.15
CA LEU A 37 4.25 9.05 8.08
C LEU A 37 4.43 8.57 9.54
N PRO A 38 4.96 9.40 10.46
CA PRO A 38 5.18 9.00 11.84
C PRO A 38 3.90 8.55 12.55
N GLY A 39 3.94 7.37 13.18
CA GLY A 39 2.80 6.80 13.89
C GLY A 39 1.70 6.20 13.01
N VAL A 40 1.88 6.17 11.69
CA VAL A 40 0.93 5.58 10.74
C VAL A 40 1.48 4.26 10.19
N TYR A 41 0.67 3.22 10.30
CA TYR A 41 0.97 1.85 9.85
C TYR A 41 -0.10 1.40 8.85
N ALA A 42 0.25 0.48 7.96
CA ALA A 42 -0.69 -0.12 7.02
C ALA A 42 -0.48 -1.63 6.95
N VAL A 43 -1.58 -2.41 6.88
CA VAL A 43 -1.57 -3.88 6.84
C VAL A 43 -2.66 -4.41 5.91
N GLY A 44 -2.51 -5.65 5.47
CA GLY A 44 -3.51 -6.34 4.63
C GLY A 44 -3.28 -6.14 3.13
N THR A 45 -4.33 -6.23 2.32
CA THR A 45 -4.22 -6.22 0.86
C THR A 45 -3.86 -4.86 0.25
N CYS A 46 -3.78 -3.81 1.06
CA CYS A 46 -3.44 -2.46 0.62
C CYS A 46 -1.95 -2.14 0.66
N VAL A 47 -1.09 -3.09 1.07
CA VAL A 47 0.35 -2.83 1.30
C VAL A 47 1.24 -3.33 0.17
N HIS A 48 2.30 -2.57 -0.10
CA HIS A 48 3.44 -3.00 -0.89
C HIS A 48 4.67 -3.03 0.02
N ILE A 49 5.13 -4.24 0.34
CA ILE A 49 6.32 -4.44 1.16
C ILE A 49 7.53 -4.28 0.26
N LYS A 50 8.38 -3.30 0.56
CA LYS A 50 9.63 -3.13 -0.16
C LYS A 50 10.60 -4.24 0.27
N ALA A 51 10.71 -5.29 -0.54
CA ALA A 51 11.73 -6.32 -0.34
C ALA A 51 13.12 -5.67 -0.40
N ARG A 52 14.00 -6.05 0.51
CA ARG A 52 15.37 -5.53 0.54
C ARG A 52 16.05 -5.91 -0.78
N SER A 53 16.59 -4.93 -1.50
CA SER A 53 17.57 -5.20 -2.56
C SER A 53 18.75 -5.91 -1.91
N ALA A 54 19.00 -7.15 -2.32
CA ALA A 54 20.15 -7.94 -1.89
C ALA A 54 21.47 -7.26 -2.27
#